data_AF-A0A7C9GQ04-F1
#
_entry.id   AF-A0A7C9GQ04-F1
#
_cell.length_a   1.000
_cell.length_b   1.000
_cell.length_c   1.000
_cell.angle_alpha   90.00
_cell.angle_beta   90.00
_cell.angle_gamma   90.00
#
_symmetry.space_group_name_H-M   'P 1'
#
loop_
_entity.id
_entity.type
_entity.pdbx_description
1 polymer ?
#
loop_
_entity_poly.entity_id
_entity_poly.type
_entity_poly.pdbx_seq_one_letter_code
_entity_poly.pdbx_strand_id
1 'polypeptide(L)'
;MAGHFETAVPHADELISMRVAFLTAQRFLEMFWERGLKQNEEMGMLLSAMDMSFFSDGSPIDPAQWHDFVLARDDVVGRLVQ
;
A
#
# COMPACT_ATOMS: atom_id res chain seq x y z
N MET A 1 22.63 7.62 -28.10
CA MET A 1 21.47 8.27 -27.45
C MET A 1 20.90 7.27 -26.47
N ALA A 2 21.22 7.39 -25.18
CA ALA A 2 20.71 6.49 -24.16
C ALA A 2 19.37 7.05 -23.66
N GLY A 3 18.27 6.38 -23.98
CA GLY A 3 16.97 6.69 -23.42
C GLY A 3 16.97 6.36 -21.93
N HIS A 4 16.93 7.39 -21.09
CA HIS A 4 16.51 7.24 -19.70
C HIS A 4 15.05 6.80 -19.74
N PHE A 5 14.80 5.51 -19.43
CA PHE A 5 13.49 5.08 -18.97
C PHE A 5 13.36 5.62 -17.55
N GLU A 6 12.85 6.84 -17.45
CA GLU A 6 12.34 7.37 -16.20
C GLU A 6 11.14 6.49 -15.83
N THR A 7 11.38 5.49 -14.98
CA THR A 7 10.32 4.73 -14.34
C THR A 7 9.56 5.74 -13.51
N ALA A 8 8.44 6.24 -14.06
CA ALA A 8 7.58 7.19 -13.39
C ALA A 8 7.23 6.62 -12.01
N VAL A 9 7.81 7.21 -10.97
CA VAL A 9 7.46 6.91 -9.59
C VAL A 9 6.00 7.35 -9.46
N PRO A 10 5.05 6.45 -9.17
CA PRO A 10 3.65 6.81 -9.11
C PRO A 10 3.46 7.91 -8.05
N HIS A 11 2.92 9.05 -8.47
CA HIS A 11 2.61 10.15 -7.56
C HIS A 11 1.53 9.69 -6.57
N ALA A 12 1.71 10.01 -5.28
CA ALA A 12 0.78 9.65 -4.20
C ALA A 12 -0.67 10.15 -4.42
N ASP A 13 -0.88 11.05 -5.39
CA ASP A 13 -2.17 11.64 -5.78
C ASP A 13 -2.87 10.95 -6.96
N GLU A 14 -2.40 9.78 -7.39
CA GLU A 14 -2.96 9.11 -8.56
C GLU A 14 -4.36 8.54 -8.27
N LEU A 15 -5.35 9.00 -9.03
CA LEU A 15 -6.73 8.51 -8.93
C LEU A 15 -6.80 7.06 -9.42
N ILE A 16 -7.06 6.13 -8.50
CA ILE A 16 -7.31 4.71 -8.80
C ILE A 16 -8.81 4.40 -8.76
N SER A 17 -9.22 3.34 -9.48
CA SER A 17 -10.61 2.88 -9.39
C SER A 17 -10.92 2.28 -8.01
N MET A 18 -12.17 2.39 -7.55
CA MET A 18 -12.61 1.79 -6.28
C MET A 18 -12.33 0.29 -6.17
N ARG A 19 -12.40 -0.43 -7.30
CA ARG A 19 -12.08 -1.87 -7.35
C ARG A 19 -10.60 -2.11 -7.08
N VAL A 20 -9.71 -1.33 -7.70
CA VAL A 20 -8.26 -1.41 -7.47
C VAL A 20 -7.96 -1.06 -6.02
N ALA A 21 -8.54 0.02 -5.50
CA ALA A 21 -8.36 0.43 -4.11
C ALA A 21 -8.74 -0.68 -3.12
N PHE A 22 -9.90 -1.32 -3.32
CA PHE A 22 -10.37 -2.41 -2.49
C PHE A 22 -9.42 -3.63 -2.54
N LEU A 23 -9.02 -4.05 -3.75
CA LEU A 23 -8.10 -5.18 -3.93
C LEU A 23 -6.73 -4.90 -3.33
N THR A 24 -6.22 -3.67 -3.45
CA THR A 24 -4.97 -3.23 -2.83
C THR A 24 -5.05 -3.34 -1.31
N ALA A 25 -6.12 -2.83 -0.70
CA ALA A 25 -6.33 -2.92 0.74
C ALA A 25 -6.41 -4.37 1.22
N GLN A 26 -7.14 -5.23 0.49
CA GLN A 26 -7.19 -6.66 0.80
C GLN A 26 -5.79 -7.29 0.72
N ARG A 27 -5.04 -7.02 -0.35
CA ARG A 27 -3.70 -7.60 -0.54
C ARG A 27 -2.71 -7.15 0.53
N PHE A 28 -2.77 -5.88 0.92
CA PHE A 28 -1.97 -5.35 2.02
C PHE A 28 -2.22 -6.09 3.33
N LEU A 29 -3.50 -6.31 3.69
CA LEU A 29 -3.88 -7.05 4.89
C LEU A 29 -3.43 -8.51 4.83
N GLU A 30 -3.53 -9.16 3.67
CA GLU A 30 -3.03 -10.53 3.46
C GLU A 30 -1.51 -10.60 3.65
N MET A 31 -0.75 -9.68 3.07
CA MET A 31 0.71 -9.62 3.22
C MET A 31 1.11 -9.40 4.68
N PHE A 32 0.42 -8.52 5.40
CA PHE A 32 0.65 -8.30 6.82
C PHE A 32 0.35 -9.57 7.63
N TRP A 33 -0.79 -10.22 7.37
CA TRP A 33 -1.19 -11.46 8.02
C TRP A 33 -0.19 -12.60 7.82
N GLU A 34 0.34 -12.74 6.61
CA GLU A 34 1.36 -13.72 6.26
C GLU A 34 2.70 -13.43 6.96
N ARG A 35 3.08 -12.15 7.10
CA ARG A 35 4.31 -11.72 7.77
C ARG A 35 4.26 -11.92 9.29
N GLY A 36 3.15 -11.56 9.93
CA GLY A 36 2.95 -11.60 11.39
C GLY A 36 2.69 -12.99 11.97
N LEU A 37 3.10 -14.07 11.30
CA LEU A 37 2.82 -15.46 11.70
C LEU A 37 1.33 -15.76 11.97
N LYS A 38 0.42 -15.01 11.33
CA LYS A 38 -1.03 -15.17 11.47
C LYS A 38 -1.55 -14.91 12.91
N GLN A 39 -1.02 -13.89 13.58
CA GLN A 39 -1.49 -13.46 14.90
C GLN A 39 -2.52 -12.33 14.80
N ASN A 40 -3.67 -12.50 15.46
CA ASN A 40 -4.81 -11.56 15.35
C ASN A 40 -4.59 -10.23 16.11
N GLU A 41 -3.78 -10.21 17.15
CA GLU A 41 -3.60 -9.04 18.02
C GLU A 41 -2.89 -7.88 17.30
N GLU A 42 -2.10 -8.18 16.28
CA GLU A 42 -1.34 -7.18 15.52
C GLU A 42 -2.18 -6.43 14.48
N MET A 43 -3.34 -6.97 14.07
CA MET A 43 -4.22 -6.30 13.11
C MET A 43 -4.83 -5.00 13.65
N GLY A 44 -5.18 -4.97 14.95
CA GLY A 44 -5.73 -3.77 15.57
C GLY A 44 -4.71 -2.61 15.57
N MET A 45 -3.46 -2.93 15.91
CA MET A 45 -2.36 -1.98 15.89
C MET A 45 -2.04 -1.47 14.48
N LEU A 46 -2.07 -2.37 13.49
CA LEU A 46 -1.93 -2.00 12.07
C LEU A 46 -2.98 -0.98 11.65
N LEU A 47 -4.26 -1.25 11.91
CA LEU A 47 -5.35 -0.37 11.48
C LEU A 47 -5.28 1.00 12.17
N SER A 48 -4.85 1.05 13.43
CA SER A 48 -4.59 2.33 14.11
C SER A 48 -3.42 3.10 13.49
N ALA A 49 -2.39 2.41 12.98
CA ALA A 49 -1.25 3.05 12.33
C ALA A 49 -1.54 3.56 10.91
N MET A 50 -2.59 3.04 10.26
CA MET A 50 -3.09 3.56 8.99
C MET A 50 -3.89 4.87 9.13
N ASP A 51 -4.13 5.35 10.35
CA ASP A 51 -4.82 6.61 10.58
C ASP A 51 -3.97 7.81 10.15
N MET A 52 -4.32 8.37 8.99
CA MET A 52 -3.66 9.54 8.40
C MET A 52 -3.95 10.85 9.15
N SER A 53 -4.81 10.85 10.17
CA SER A 53 -5.09 12.05 10.98
C SER A 53 -3.98 12.39 11.97
N PHE A 54 -3.04 11.48 12.20
CA PHE A 54 -1.91 11.70 13.11
C PHE A 54 -0.91 12.74 12.58
N PHE A 55 -0.66 12.78 11.27
CA PHE A 55 0.23 13.77 10.65
C PHE A 55 -0.56 14.76 9.80
N SER A 56 -0.20 16.04 9.88
CA SER A 56 -0.86 17.11 9.14
C SER A 56 -0.70 17.01 7.63
N ASP A 57 0.24 16.20 7.16
CA ASP A 57 0.51 15.94 5.74
C ASP A 57 -0.29 14.75 5.19
N GLY A 58 -1.10 14.09 6.03
CA GLY A 58 -1.88 12.91 5.64
C GLY A 58 -1.03 11.66 5.42
N SER A 59 0.22 11.62 5.89
CA SER A 59 1.04 10.41 5.83
C SER A 59 0.70 9.43 6.97
N PRO A 60 0.87 8.10 6.75
CA PRO A 60 0.76 7.12 7.82
C PRO A 60 1.83 7.31 8.90
N ILE A 61 1.55 6.87 10.12
CA ILE A 61 2.51 6.96 11.24
C ILE A 61 3.75 6.09 11.08
N ASP A 62 3.65 5.07 10.24
CA ASP A 62 4.72 4.12 9.98
C ASP A 62 5.09 4.14 8.48
N PRO A 63 6.22 4.75 8.10
CA PRO A 63 6.69 4.77 6.72
C PRO A 63 6.91 3.38 6.11
N ALA A 64 7.22 2.36 6.93
CA ALA A 64 7.36 1.00 6.44
C ALA A 64 6.00 0.41 6.01
N GLN A 65 4.92 0.76 6.73
CA GLN A 65 3.57 0.35 6.33
C GLN A 65 3.10 1.04 5.05
N TRP A 66 3.48 2.31 4.85
CA TRP A 66 3.22 2.98 3.58
C TRP A 66 3.90 2.26 2.42
N HIS A 67 5.16 1.88 2.59
CA HIS A 67 5.89 1.12 1.58
C HIS A 67 5.22 -0.23 1.28
N ASP A 68 4.83 -0.97 2.32
CA ASP A 68 4.11 -2.25 2.18
C ASP A 68 2.77 -2.09 1.42
N PHE A 69 2.06 -0.98 1.65
CA PHE A 69 0.82 -0.67 0.92
C PHE A 69 1.09 -0.36 -0.56
N VAL A 70 2.16 0.37 -0.88
CA VAL A 70 2.57 0.62 -2.27
C VAL A 70 2.95 -0.69 -2.97
N LEU A 71 3.66 -1.60 -2.30
CA LEU A 71 3.97 -2.93 -2.86
C LEU A 71 2.70 -3.74 -3.16
N ALA A 72 1.73 -3.71 -2.23
CA ALA A 72 0.44 -4.38 -2.44
C ALA A 72 -0.32 -3.80 -3.64
N ARG A 73 -0.27 -2.47 -3.84
CA ARG A 73 -0.86 -1.79 -5.00
C ARG A 73 -0.23 -2.28 -6.30
N ASP A 74 1.10 -2.28 -6.37
CA ASP A 74 1.82 -2.63 -7.58
C ASP A 74 1.60 -4.10 -7.97
N ASP A 75 1.50 -5.01 -6.99
CA ASP A 75 1.11 -6.42 -7.20
C ASP A 75 -0.32 -6.53 -7.79
N VAL A 76 -1.30 -5.80 -7.24
CA VAL A 76 -2.67 -5.79 -7.74
C VAL A 76 -2.76 -5.23 -9.15
N VAL A 77 -2.11 -4.09 -9.41
CA VAL A 77 -2.09 -3.45 -10.74
C VAL A 77 -1.43 -4.38 -11.75
N GLY A 78 -0.29 -5.00 -11.39
CA GLY A 78 0.41 -5.95 -12.25
C GLY A 78 -0.46 -7.14 -12.66
N ARG A 79 -1.29 -7.67 -11.75
CA ARG A 79 -2.21 -8.79 -12.02
C ARG A 79 -3.40 -8.44 -12.92
N LEU A 80 -3.82 -7.18 -12.94
CA LEU A 80 -4.99 -6.72 -13.71
C LEU A 80 -4.64 -6.32 -15.15
N VAL A 81 -3.37 -6.07 -15.44
CA VAL A 81 -2.87 -5.65 -16.76
C VAL A 81 -2.39 -6.86 -17.60
N GLN A 82 -2.23 -8.03 -16.99
CA GLN A 82 -1.94 -9.32 -17.66
C GLN A 82 -3.21 -9.96 -18.24
#